data_AF-A0A6C0IXF0-F1
#
_entry.id   AF-A0A6C0IXF0-F1
#
_cell.length_a   1.000
_cell.length_b   1.000
_cell.length_c   1.000
_cell.angle_alpha   90.00
_cell.angle_beta   90.00
_cell.angle_gamma   90.00
#
_symmetry.space_group_name_H-M   'P 1'
#
loop_
_entity.id
_entity.type
_entity.pdbx_description
1 polymer ?
#
loop_
_entity_poly.entity_id
_entity_poly.type
_entity_poly.pdbx_seq_one_letter_code
_entity_poly.pdbx_strand_id
1 'polypeptide(L)'
;MNHTSPNLHELVYDNNTQKVSKFLKSIDSPENIINSHNELGKTPLHIAVKNNNQDIANILIKFGADTKIVDNKGQHIVWVPEQKGGNKIIGKRFV
;
A
#
# COMPACT_ATOMS: atom_id res chain seq x y z
N MET A 1 -13.25 11.51 -16.63
CA MET A 1 -12.00 11.46 -17.42
C MET A 1 -11.31 10.16 -17.08
N ASN A 2 -11.02 9.36 -18.09
CA ASN A 2 -10.86 7.91 -18.00
C ASN A 2 -9.43 7.51 -17.60
N HIS A 3 -9.29 6.73 -16.53
CA HIS A 3 -8.12 5.88 -16.30
C HIS A 3 -8.56 4.53 -15.71
N THR A 4 -9.45 3.80 -16.39
CA THR A 4 -9.78 2.41 -16.04
C THR A 4 -8.76 1.43 -16.62
N SER A 5 -7.48 1.68 -16.34
CA SER A 5 -6.51 0.58 -16.27
C SER A 5 -6.49 0.17 -14.80
N PRO A 6 -6.65 -1.12 -14.46
CA PRO A 6 -6.69 -1.57 -13.07
C PRO A 6 -5.39 -1.15 -12.39
N ASN A 7 -5.46 -0.08 -11.60
CA ASN A 7 -4.32 0.43 -10.86
C ASN A 7 -4.19 -0.41 -9.59
N LEU A 8 -2.96 -0.65 -9.15
CA LEU A 8 -2.69 -1.36 -7.89
C LEU A 8 -3.48 -0.76 -6.72
N HIS A 9 -3.69 0.56 -6.73
CA HIS A 9 -4.53 1.27 -5.75
C HIS A 9 -5.96 0.73 -5.66
N GLU A 10 -6.62 0.47 -6.80
CA GLU A 10 -8.00 -0.03 -6.83
C GLU A 10 -8.07 -1.47 -6.33
N LEU A 11 -7.11 -2.30 -6.73
CA LEU A 11 -7.03 -3.70 -6.26
C LEU A 11 -6.82 -3.79 -4.74
N VAL A 12 -6.00 -2.88 -4.19
CA VAL A 12 -5.79 -2.76 -2.74
C VAL A 12 -7.03 -2.18 -2.05
N TYR A 13 -7.72 -1.23 -2.70
CA TYR A 13 -8.96 -0.64 -2.19
C TYR A 13 -10.09 -1.68 -2.09
N ASP A 14 -10.22 -2.55 -3.10
CA ASP A 14 -11.14 -3.71 -3.14
C ASP A 14 -10.79 -4.77 -2.08
N ASN A 15 -9.70 -4.57 -1.33
CA ASN A 15 -9.24 -5.43 -0.26
C ASN A 15 -8.96 -6.88 -0.71
N ASN A 16 -8.64 -7.06 -2.00
CA ASN A 16 -8.52 -8.37 -2.62
C ASN A 16 -7.05 -8.79 -2.73
N THR A 17 -6.55 -9.49 -1.72
CA THR A 17 -5.18 -10.03 -1.64
C THR A 17 -4.79 -10.88 -2.84
N GLN A 18 -5.72 -11.66 -3.39
CA GLN A 18 -5.45 -12.53 -4.54
C GLN A 18 -5.25 -11.72 -5.83
N LYS A 19 -6.12 -10.74 -6.10
CA LYS A 19 -5.94 -9.85 -7.25
C LYS A 19 -4.63 -9.08 -7.16
N VAL A 20 -4.32 -8.52 -5.99
CA VAL A 20 -3.08 -7.77 -5.75
C VAL A 20 -1.85 -8.65 -5.99
N SER A 21 -1.80 -9.83 -5.37
CA SER A 21 -0.66 -10.74 -5.54
C SER A 21 -0.51 -11.26 -6.97
N LYS A 22 -1.62 -11.56 -7.66
CA LYS A 22 -1.60 -12.01 -9.06
C LYS A 22 -1.15 -10.88 -9.99
N PHE A 23 -1.62 -9.66 -9.76
CA PHE A 23 -1.19 -8.49 -10.51
C PHE A 23 0.30 -8.25 -10.30
N LEU A 24 0.78 -8.14 -9.06
CA LEU A 24 2.21 -7.94 -8.73
C LEU A 24 3.14 -9.02 -9.28
N LYS A 25 2.67 -10.27 -9.38
CA LYS A 25 3.44 -11.37 -10.01
C LYS A 25 3.45 -11.31 -11.53
N SER A 26 2.47 -10.65 -12.14
CA SER A 26 2.33 -10.55 -13.59
C SER A 26 3.13 -9.37 -14.19
N ILE A 27 3.68 -8.49 -13.35
CA ILE A 27 4.49 -7.35 -13.76
C ILE A 27 5.95 -7.61 -13.44
N ASP A 28 6.82 -7.41 -14.42
CA ASP A 28 8.28 -7.60 -14.26
C ASP A 28 8.94 -6.52 -13.38
N SER A 29 8.27 -5.37 -13.17
CA SER A 29 8.80 -4.25 -12.38
C SER A 29 7.73 -3.66 -11.45
N PRO A 30 7.41 -4.35 -10.35
CA PRO A 30 6.36 -3.92 -9.44
C PRO A 30 6.77 -2.69 -8.60
N GLU A 31 8.05 -2.43 -8.40
CA GLU A 31 8.57 -1.34 -7.56
C GLU A 31 8.05 0.05 -7.95
N ASN A 32 8.04 0.37 -9.25
CA ASN A 32 7.52 1.64 -9.76
C ASN A 32 6.03 1.82 -9.44
N ILE A 33 5.26 0.73 -9.45
CA ILE A 33 3.81 0.76 -9.23
C ILE A 33 3.51 0.77 -7.73
N ILE A 34 4.28 0.06 -6.92
CA ILE A 34 4.12 -0.02 -5.47
C ILE A 34 4.37 1.33 -4.79
N ASN A 35 5.24 2.16 -5.34
CA ASN A 35 5.54 3.49 -4.81
C ASN A 35 4.82 4.61 -5.57
N SER A 36 3.98 4.26 -6.55
CA SER A 36 3.18 5.24 -7.28
C SER A 36 2.16 5.91 -6.36
N HIS A 37 1.90 7.19 -6.58
CA HIS A 37 0.88 7.94 -5.87
C HIS A 37 -0.39 8.05 -6.71
N ASN A 38 -1.55 7.93 -6.07
CA ASN A 38 -2.82 8.28 -6.67
C ASN A 38 -3.08 9.80 -6.61
N GLU A 39 -4.24 10.23 -7.08
CA GLU A 39 -4.68 11.64 -7.08
C GLU A 39 -4.69 12.29 -5.67
N LEU A 40 -4.70 11.49 -4.60
CA LEU A 40 -4.64 11.94 -3.21
C LEU A 40 -3.22 11.90 -2.62
N GLY A 41 -2.20 11.64 -3.44
CA GLY A 41 -0.81 11.44 -2.99
C GLY A 41 -0.61 10.12 -2.25
N LYS A 42 -1.62 9.25 -2.19
CA LYS A 42 -1.54 8.00 -1.43
C LYS A 42 -0.87 6.94 -2.27
N THR A 43 0.02 6.19 -1.65
CA THR A 43 0.57 4.96 -2.21
C THR A 43 -0.40 3.78 -1.98
N PRO A 44 -0.25 2.66 -2.71
CA PRO A 44 -0.98 1.42 -2.44
C PRO A 44 -0.86 0.99 -0.98
N LEU A 45 0.30 1.18 -0.37
CA LEU A 45 0.53 0.86 1.04
C LEU A 45 -0.37 1.70 1.97
N HIS A 46 -0.64 2.97 1.65
CA HIS A 46 -1.55 3.83 2.44
C HIS A 46 -2.96 3.27 2.44
N ILE A 47 -3.42 2.73 1.30
CA ILE A 47 -4.76 2.16 1.17
C ILE A 47 -4.85 0.86 1.97
N ALA A 48 -3.83 0.00 1.90
CA ALA A 48 -3.77 -1.24 2.67
C ALA A 48 -3.87 -0.97 4.19
N VAL A 49 -3.15 0.05 4.66
CA VAL A 49 -3.18 0.50 6.07
C VAL A 49 -4.55 1.07 6.45
N LYS A 50 -5.16 1.90 5.58
CA LYS A 50 -6.50 2.44 5.81
C LYS A 50 -7.55 1.32 5.92
N ASN A 51 -7.37 0.24 5.15
CA ASN A 51 -8.23 -0.94 5.17
C ASN A 51 -7.88 -1.92 6.31
N ASN A 52 -6.86 -1.60 7.13
CA ASN A 52 -6.32 -2.47 8.17
C ASN A 52 -5.95 -3.88 7.65
N ASN A 53 -5.57 -3.98 6.38
CA ASN A 53 -5.23 -5.24 5.75
C ASN A 53 -3.71 -5.46 5.78
N GLN A 54 -3.28 -6.17 6.82
CA GLN A 54 -1.88 -6.51 7.04
C GLN A 54 -1.34 -7.46 5.96
N ASP A 55 -2.16 -8.34 5.39
CA ASP A 55 -1.72 -9.28 4.35
C ASP A 55 -1.28 -8.54 3.10
N ILE A 56 -2.12 -7.61 2.61
CA ILE A 56 -1.79 -6.78 1.45
C ILE A 56 -0.57 -5.92 1.75
N ALA A 57 -0.51 -5.32 2.93
CA ALA A 57 0.60 -4.46 3.30
C ALA A 57 1.93 -5.24 3.41
N ASN A 58 1.90 -6.46 3.94
CA ASN A 58 3.05 -7.37 3.95
C ASN A 58 3.47 -7.75 2.54
N ILE A 59 2.54 -8.04 1.63
CA ILE A 59 2.85 -8.29 0.23
C ILE A 59 3.58 -7.09 -0.37
N LEU A 60 3.01 -5.88 -0.24
CA LEU A 60 3.60 -4.65 -0.79
C LEU A 60 5.02 -4.40 -0.24
N ILE A 61 5.22 -4.53 1.07
CA ILE A 61 6.56 -4.38 1.69
C ILE A 61 7.53 -5.44 1.16
N LYS A 62 7.08 -6.69 1.02
CA LYS A 62 7.91 -7.78 0.51
C LYS A 62 8.37 -7.57 -0.93
N PHE A 63 7.60 -6.79 -1.70
CA PHE A 63 7.96 -6.35 -3.05
C PHE A 63 8.71 -5.00 -3.09
N GLY A 64 9.13 -4.45 -1.95
CA GLY A 64 9.95 -3.23 -1.91
C GLY A 64 9.17 -1.91 -1.72
N ALA A 65 7.98 -1.95 -1.10
CA ALA A 65 7.24 -0.73 -0.80
C ALA A 65 7.99 0.21 0.13
N ASP A 66 8.09 1.47 -0.26
CA ASP A 66 8.68 2.52 0.56
C ASP A 66 7.64 3.03 1.57
N THR A 67 7.97 2.87 2.84
CA THR A 67 7.16 3.32 3.99
C THR A 67 7.40 4.79 4.32
N LYS A 68 8.44 5.41 3.74
CA LYS A 68 8.79 6.82 4.01
C LYS A 68 7.91 7.80 3.24
N ILE A 69 7.21 7.34 2.21
CA ILE A 69 6.35 8.18 1.38
C ILE A 69 5.16 8.68 2.22
N VAL A 70 4.87 9.96 2.08
CA VAL A 70 3.72 10.63 2.72
C VAL A 70 2.61 10.89 1.72
N ASP A 71 1.36 10.80 2.18
CA ASP A 71 0.22 11.26 1.37
C ASP A 71 0.09 12.80 1.36
N ASN A 72 -0.83 13.32 0.53
CA ASN A 72 -1.08 14.77 0.46
C ASN A 72 -1.61 15.36 1.79
N LYS A 73 -1.98 14.53 2.77
CA LYS A 73 -2.40 14.96 4.10
C LYS A 73 -1.24 14.95 5.12
N GLY A 74 -0.03 14.61 4.68
CA GLY A 74 1.15 14.44 5.54
C GLY A 74 1.05 13.22 6.46
N GLN A 75 0.30 12.18 6.07
CA GLN A 75 0.29 10.92 6.80
C GLN A 75 1.50 10.10 6.39
N HIS A 76 2.29 9.68 7.36
CA HIS A 76 3.37 8.73 7.16
C HIS A 76 2.85 7.32 7.41
N ILE A 77 3.31 6.36 6.62
CA ILE A 77 3.12 4.96 6.95
C ILE A 77 4.22 4.54 7.92
N VAL A 78 3.84 4.19 9.14
CA VAL A 78 4.77 3.73 10.16
C VAL A 78 4.55 2.25 10.38
N TRP A 79 5.60 1.47 10.17
CA TRP A 79 5.64 0.07 10.52
C TRP A 79 5.96 -0.03 12.02
N VAL A 80 5.01 -0.53 12.79
CA VAL A 80 5.14 -0.71 14.24
C VAL A 80 5.05 -2.21 14.58
N PRO A 81 6.10 -2.80 15.15
CA PRO A 81 5.99 -4.16 15.67
C PRO A 81 5.00 -4.15 16.86
N GLU A 82 3.95 -4.97 16.78
CA GLU A 82 2.97 -5.11 17.86
C GLU A 82 3.46 -6.20 18.82
N GLN A 83 3.41 -5.92 20.13
CA GLN A 83 4.02 -6.78 21.16
C GLN A 83 3.46 -8.22 21.24
N LYS A 84 2.35 -8.51 20.55
CA LYS A 84 1.76 -9.85 20.46
C LYS A 84 2.32 -10.72 19.32
N GLY A 85 3.43 -10.32 18.71
CA GLY A 85 4.06 -11.07 17.61
C GLY A 85 3.44 -10.79 16.23
N GLY A 86 2.56 -9.78 16.13
CA GLY A 86 2.03 -9.28 14.87
C GLY A 86 2.76 -8.02 14.44
N ASN A 87 3.04 -7.86 13.15
CA ASN A 87 3.57 -6.60 12.63
C ASN A 87 2.38 -5.73 12.23
N LYS A 88 2.23 -4.56 12.84
CA LYS A 88 1.11 -3.65 12.56
C LYS A 88 1.62 -2.43 11.81
N ILE A 89 0.87 -2.00 10.80
CA ILE A 89 1.25 -0.85 10.01
C ILE A 89 0.19 0.22 10.24
N ILE A 90 0.62 1.39 10.72
CA ILE A 90 -0.27 2.48 11.11
C ILE A 90 0.07 3.73 10.32
N GLY A 91 -0.96 4.44 9.84
CA GLY A 91 -0.79 5.79 9.34
C GLY A 91 -0.61 6.72 10.54
N LYS A 92 0.59 7.25 10.75
CA LYS A 92 0.85 8.23 11.80
C LYS A 92 1.04 9.60 11.17
N ARG A 93 0.29 10.58 11.66
CA ARG A 93 0.57 11.99 11.41
C ARG A 93 1.53 12.46 12.50
N PHE A 94 2.68 12.99 12.12
CA PHE A 94 3.48 13.79 13.04
C PHE A 94 2.91 15.21 12.99
N VAL A 95 2.34 15.66 14.12
CA VAL A 95 1.81 17.01 14.32
C VAL A 95 2.82 17.86 15.05
#